data_AF-A0A0B1SR48-F1
#
_entry.id   AF-A0A0B1SR48-F1
#
_cell.length_a   1.000
_cell.length_b   1.000
_cell.length_c   1.000
_cell.angle_alpha   90.00
_cell.angle_beta   90.00
_cell.angle_gamma   90.00
#
_symmetry.space_group_name_H-M   'P 1'
#
loop_
_entity.id
_entity.type
_entity.pdbx_description
1 polymer ?
#
loop_
_entity_poly.entity_id
_entity_poly.type
_entity_poly.pdbx_seq_one_letter_code
_entity_poly.pdbx_strand_id
1 'polypeptide(L)'
;MGESLLGIELDFSGLDIKFRTNTKKTVYCKKKLTADEYQTFVYAIKNSYFYQMYLDDMPIWGMVGEVDDSRTPPTYKLYTHKQLDIGYDDKQVVDVNLTSGGHVEIHPGVELEFTYEVKWVQSSVKFADRFDKYLDPSFFQHRIHWFSIFNSFMMVVFLVGLVWMILVRTLRKDYARYQKEDSIDDLVSP
;
A
#
# COMPACT_ATOMS: atom_id res chain seq x y z
N MET A 1 23.78 -10.45 2.16
CA MET A 1 23.52 -10.89 3.55
C MET A 1 22.59 -9.96 4.35
N GLY A 2 22.25 -8.74 3.88
CA GLY A 2 21.29 -7.85 4.56
C GLY A 2 19.82 -7.95 4.10
N GLU A 3 19.53 -8.51 2.92
CA GLU A 3 18.17 -8.59 2.37
C GLU A 3 17.27 -9.59 3.11
N SER A 4 17.85 -10.64 3.70
CA SER A 4 17.10 -11.70 4.40
C SER A 4 16.44 -11.23 5.70
N LEU A 5 16.88 -10.12 6.30
CA LEU A 5 16.33 -9.61 7.57
C LEU A 5 15.12 -8.68 7.38
N LEU A 6 14.85 -8.22 6.15
CA LEU A 6 13.71 -7.35 5.83
C LEU A 6 12.47 -8.14 5.38
N GLY A 7 12.58 -9.45 5.15
CA GLY A 7 11.46 -10.30 4.75
C GLY A 7 10.94 -10.04 3.34
N ILE A 8 11.76 -9.48 2.45
CA ILE A 8 11.40 -9.21 1.05
C ILE A 8 12.34 -10.02 0.16
N GLU A 9 12.17 -11.33 0.16
CA GLU A 9 12.84 -12.20 -0.82
C GLU A 9 12.05 -12.14 -2.12
N LEU A 10 12.70 -11.70 -3.20
CA LEU A 10 12.09 -11.67 -4.54
C LEU A 10 12.29 -13.03 -5.19
N ASP A 11 11.18 -13.76 -5.36
CA ASP A 11 11.18 -15.02 -6.09
C ASP A 11 10.95 -14.81 -7.59
N PHE A 12 11.61 -15.66 -8.39
CA PHE A 12 11.40 -15.66 -9.84
C PHE A 12 9.97 -16.11 -10.18
N SER A 13 9.24 -15.27 -10.92
CA SER A 13 7.82 -15.50 -11.24
C SER A 13 7.54 -16.67 -12.19
N GLY A 14 8.57 -17.23 -12.83
CA GLY A 14 8.42 -18.30 -13.82
C GLY A 14 8.08 -17.82 -15.24
N LEU A 15 8.01 -16.50 -15.48
CA LEU A 15 7.70 -15.92 -16.78
C LEU A 15 8.97 -15.74 -17.63
N ASP A 16 9.04 -16.38 -18.79
CA ASP A 16 10.14 -16.20 -19.76
C ASP A 16 9.83 -15.04 -20.73
N ILE A 17 10.26 -13.84 -20.36
CA ILE A 17 10.03 -12.62 -21.15
C ILE A 17 11.32 -12.26 -21.89
N LYS A 18 11.26 -12.30 -23.23
CA LYS A 18 12.36 -11.89 -24.09
C LYS A 18 12.15 -10.46 -24.58
N PHE A 19 13.19 -9.64 -24.46
CA PHE A 19 13.15 -8.23 -24.85
C PHE A 19 12.67 -8.07 -26.30
N ARG A 20 11.72 -7.15 -26.51
CA ARG A 20 11.10 -6.85 -27.83
C ARG A 20 10.51 -8.05 -28.57
N THR A 21 10.26 -9.16 -27.88
CA THR A 21 9.66 -10.36 -28.47
C THR A 21 8.26 -10.52 -27.91
N ASN A 22 7.26 -10.40 -28.77
CA ASN A 22 5.87 -10.63 -28.36
C ASN A 22 5.67 -12.10 -28.05
N THR A 23 5.12 -12.37 -26.86
CA THR A 23 4.78 -13.72 -26.42
C THR A 23 3.27 -13.86 -26.50
N LYS A 24 2.81 -14.76 -27.36
CA LYS A 24 1.39 -15.14 -27.41
C LYS A 24 1.00 -15.80 -26.08
N LYS A 25 -0.31 -15.86 -25.82
CA LYS A 25 -0.85 -16.52 -24.63
C LYS A 25 -0.24 -17.91 -24.40
N THR A 26 0.56 -18.03 -23.35
CA THR A 26 1.34 -19.22 -23.00
C THR A 26 1.05 -19.62 -21.56
N VAL A 27 0.97 -20.93 -21.30
CA VAL A 27 0.81 -21.48 -19.96
C VAL A 27 2.16 -21.51 -19.26
N TYR A 28 2.26 -20.96 -18.05
CA TYR A 28 3.51 -20.96 -17.27
C TYR A 28 3.41 -21.78 -15.99
N CYS A 29 2.21 -22.00 -15.46
CA CYS A 29 2.00 -22.81 -14.26
C CYS A 29 0.67 -23.55 -14.36
N LYS A 30 0.68 -24.82 -13.95
CA LYS A 30 -0.53 -25.61 -13.72
C LYS A 30 -0.54 -26.06 -12.28
N LYS A 31 -1.67 -25.87 -11.60
CA LYS A 31 -1.79 -26.23 -10.19
C LYS A 31 -3.17 -26.75 -9.88
N LYS A 32 -3.22 -27.90 -9.20
CA LYS A 32 -4.45 -28.43 -8.64
C LYS A 32 -4.65 -27.89 -7.24
N LEU A 33 -5.79 -27.27 -6.99
CA LEU A 33 -6.08 -26.61 -5.72
C LEU A 33 -6.35 -27.64 -4.62
N THR A 34 -5.61 -27.59 -3.52
CA THR A 34 -5.97 -28.34 -2.31
C THR A 34 -7.08 -27.63 -1.53
N ALA A 35 -7.68 -28.32 -0.56
CA ALA A 35 -8.72 -27.73 0.29
C ALA A 35 -8.18 -26.54 1.13
N ASP A 36 -6.94 -26.64 1.62
CA ASP A 36 -6.32 -25.57 2.40
C ASP A 36 -5.99 -24.35 1.54
N GLU A 37 -5.41 -24.58 0.35
CA GLU A 37 -5.11 -23.52 -0.61
C GLU A 37 -6.38 -22.81 -1.10
N TYR A 38 -7.46 -23.56 -1.30
CA TYR A 38 -8.76 -22.98 -1.60
C TYR A 38 -9.19 -21.96 -0.53
N GLN A 39 -9.09 -22.32 0.76
CA GLN A 39 -9.43 -21.39 1.84
C GLN A 39 -8.51 -20.17 1.86
N THR A 40 -7.22 -20.35 1.59
CA THR A 40 -6.27 -19.24 1.46
C THR A 40 -6.66 -18.28 0.34
N PHE A 41 -7.01 -18.79 -0.85
CA PHE A 41 -7.45 -17.95 -1.96
C PHE A 41 -8.78 -17.26 -1.66
N VAL A 42 -9.75 -17.97 -1.08
CA VAL A 42 -11.03 -17.35 -0.66
C VAL A 42 -10.79 -16.22 0.33
N TYR A 43 -9.92 -16.42 1.32
CA TYR A 43 -9.54 -15.38 2.27
C TYR A 43 -8.89 -14.18 1.57
N ALA A 44 -7.95 -14.42 0.66
CA ALA A 44 -7.27 -13.36 -0.10
C ALA A 44 -8.26 -12.55 -0.97
N ILE A 45 -9.17 -13.24 -1.67
CA ILE A 45 -10.18 -12.59 -2.52
C ILE A 45 -11.15 -11.76 -1.67
N LYS A 46 -11.64 -12.31 -0.55
CA LYS A 46 -12.54 -11.57 0.37
C LYS A 46 -11.91 -10.29 0.92
N ASN A 47 -10.61 -10.32 1.21
CA ASN A 47 -9.89 -9.16 1.74
C ASN A 47 -9.26 -8.29 0.63
N SER A 48 -9.61 -8.53 -0.64
CA SER A 48 -9.11 -7.75 -1.80
C SER A 48 -7.58 -7.69 -1.89
N TYR A 49 -6.92 -8.82 -1.65
CA TYR A 49 -5.46 -8.89 -1.72
C TYR A 49 -4.97 -8.74 -3.16
N PHE A 50 -3.87 -8.02 -3.31
CA PHE A 50 -3.11 -7.89 -4.54
C PHE A 50 -1.71 -8.48 -4.34
N TYR A 51 -1.12 -9.00 -5.41
CA TYR A 51 0.29 -9.38 -5.44
C TYR A 51 1.10 -8.29 -6.13
N GLN A 52 2.37 -8.18 -5.73
CA GLN A 52 3.32 -7.27 -6.33
C GLN A 52 4.40 -8.05 -7.08
N MET A 53 4.71 -7.60 -8.29
CA MET A 53 5.79 -8.10 -9.12
C MET A 53 6.68 -6.93 -9.54
N TYR A 54 7.92 -7.22 -9.88
CA TYR A 54 8.84 -6.24 -10.43
C TYR A 54 9.28 -6.67 -11.83
N LEU A 55 9.33 -5.71 -12.75
CA LEU A 55 9.91 -5.88 -14.07
C LEU A 55 10.81 -4.68 -14.32
N ASP A 56 12.11 -4.92 -14.48
CA ASP A 56 13.12 -3.86 -14.63
C ASP A 56 12.99 -2.75 -13.55
N ASP A 57 12.88 -3.20 -12.29
CA ASP A 57 12.66 -2.42 -11.07
C ASP A 57 11.32 -1.67 -10.98
N MET A 58 10.49 -1.70 -12.02
CA MET A 58 9.16 -1.10 -11.98
C MET A 58 8.17 -2.01 -11.25
N PRO A 59 7.49 -1.51 -10.21
CA PRO A 59 6.51 -2.30 -9.48
C PRO A 59 5.21 -2.43 -10.30
N ILE A 60 4.63 -3.61 -10.26
CA ILE A 60 3.40 -3.96 -10.94
C ILE A 60 2.50 -4.66 -9.91
N TRP A 61 1.26 -4.22 -9.81
CA TRP A 61 0.29 -4.83 -8.90
C TRP A 61 -0.82 -5.52 -9.68
N GLY A 62 -1.22 -6.70 -9.23
CA GLY A 62 -2.34 -7.42 -9.81
C GLY A 62 -3.25 -7.97 -8.71
N MET A 63 -4.55 -7.90 -8.94
CA MET A 63 -5.55 -8.50 -8.05
C MET A 63 -5.47 -10.03 -8.11
N VAL A 64 -5.66 -10.70 -6.97
CA VAL A 64 -5.70 -12.17 -6.90
C VAL A 64 -6.97 -12.71 -7.56
N GLY A 65 -8.11 -12.08 -7.30
CA GLY A 65 -9.41 -12.52 -7.83
C GLY A 65 -10.52 -11.52 -7.52
N GLU A 66 -11.75 -11.94 -7.78
CA GLU A 66 -12.97 -11.18 -7.50
C GLU A 66 -14.05 -12.07 -6.88
N VAL A 67 -14.95 -11.43 -6.15
CA VAL A 67 -16.18 -12.08 -5.66
C VAL A 67 -17.29 -11.80 -6.65
N ASP A 68 -18.03 -12.84 -7.03
CA ASP A 68 -19.27 -12.71 -7.77
C ASP A 68 -20.46 -12.89 -6.82
N ASP A 69 -20.98 -11.76 -6.37
CA ASP A 69 -22.14 -11.64 -5.47
C ASP A 69 -23.49 -11.79 -6.20
N SER A 70 -23.49 -11.99 -7.51
CA SER A 70 -24.73 -12.15 -8.30
C SER A 70 -25.48 -13.45 -7.99
N ARG A 71 -24.81 -14.41 -7.34
CA ARG A 71 -25.35 -15.73 -6.98
C ARG A 71 -25.38 -15.91 -5.46
N THR A 72 -26.31 -16.72 -4.99
CA THR A 72 -26.43 -17.10 -3.58
C THR A 72 -26.25 -18.61 -3.43
N PRO A 73 -25.17 -19.10 -2.78
CA PRO A 73 -24.08 -18.36 -2.13
C PRO A 73 -23.12 -17.66 -3.12
N PRO A 74 -22.37 -16.64 -2.67
CA PRO A 74 -21.41 -15.93 -3.51
C PRO A 74 -20.30 -16.87 -4.00
N THR A 75 -19.88 -16.68 -5.24
CA THR A 75 -18.83 -17.49 -5.88
C THR A 75 -17.53 -16.71 -5.97
N TYR A 76 -16.40 -17.40 -5.81
CA TYR A 76 -15.07 -16.77 -5.83
C TYR A 76 -14.38 -17.12 -7.15
N LYS A 77 -13.90 -16.10 -7.86
CA LYS A 77 -13.22 -16.25 -9.13
C LYS A 77 -11.78 -15.77 -9.01
N LEU A 78 -10.85 -16.57 -9.53
CA LEU A 78 -9.43 -16.22 -9.57
C LEU A 78 -9.07 -15.67 -10.95
N TYR A 79 -8.18 -14.68 -10.99
CA TYR A 79 -7.55 -14.22 -12.22
C TYR A 79 -6.42 -15.18 -12.61
N THR A 80 -6.58 -15.84 -13.76
CA THR A 80 -5.65 -16.88 -14.25
C THR A 80 -4.84 -16.42 -15.46
N HIS A 81 -5.18 -15.28 -16.07
CA HIS A 81 -4.48 -14.73 -17.22
C HIS A 81 -3.84 -13.38 -16.90
N LYS A 82 -2.58 -13.21 -17.29
CA LYS A 82 -1.84 -11.95 -17.16
C LYS A 82 -1.48 -11.42 -18.55
N GLN A 83 -2.01 -10.27 -18.93
CA GLN A 83 -1.57 -9.56 -20.13
C GLN A 83 -0.61 -8.44 -19.71
N LEU A 84 0.64 -8.54 -20.17
CA LEU A 84 1.69 -7.57 -19.92
C LEU A 84 1.90 -6.73 -21.18
N ASP A 85 1.59 -5.44 -21.10
CA ASP A 85 1.90 -4.48 -22.14
C ASP A 85 3.15 -3.70 -21.70
N ILE A 86 4.26 -3.92 -22.40
CA ILE A 86 5.58 -3.40 -22.04
C ILE A 86 6.00 -2.32 -23.03
N GLY A 87 6.16 -1.10 -22.53
CA GLY A 87 6.68 0.05 -23.25
C GLY A 87 8.20 0.02 -23.31
N TYR A 88 8.78 0.24 -24.49
CA TYR A 88 10.22 0.37 -24.66
C TYR A 88 10.61 1.65 -25.41
N ASP A 89 11.75 2.21 -25.03
CA ASP A 89 12.45 3.28 -25.74
C ASP A 89 13.88 2.78 -26.02
N ASP A 90 14.23 2.62 -27.29
CA ASP A 90 15.46 1.96 -27.71
C ASP A 90 15.74 0.68 -26.90
N LYS A 91 16.86 0.60 -26.18
CA LYS A 91 17.29 -0.61 -25.47
C LYS A 91 16.75 -0.69 -24.04
N GLN A 92 15.79 0.15 -23.68
CA GLN A 92 15.36 0.32 -22.29
C GLN A 92 13.86 0.11 -22.13
N VAL A 93 13.47 -0.48 -21.01
CA VAL A 93 12.06 -0.61 -20.63
C VAL A 93 11.65 0.66 -19.89
N VAL A 94 10.57 1.29 -20.36
CA VAL A 94 10.12 2.60 -19.87
C VAL A 94 8.69 2.58 -19.34
N ASP A 95 7.93 1.52 -19.61
CA ASP A 95 6.59 1.37 -19.09
C ASP A 95 6.23 -0.11 -18.98
N VAL A 96 5.41 -0.46 -17.98
CA VAL A 96 4.80 -1.79 -17.87
C VAL A 96 3.40 -1.65 -17.33
N ASN A 97 2.44 -2.21 -18.05
CA ASN A 97 1.06 -2.31 -17.64
C ASN A 97 0.65 -3.79 -17.55
N LEU A 98 -0.11 -4.13 -16.50
CA LEU A 98 -0.61 -5.48 -16.27
C LEU A 98 -2.13 -5.43 -16.26
N THR A 99 -2.72 -6.18 -17.19
CA THR A 99 -4.16 -6.45 -17.20
C THR A 99 -4.39 -7.89 -16.73
N SER A 100 -5.07 -8.04 -15.60
CA SER A 100 -5.53 -9.34 -15.12
C SER A 100 -6.80 -9.76 -15.85
N GLY A 101 -6.87 -11.01 -16.29
CA GLY A 101 -8.04 -11.60 -16.94
C GLY A 101 -8.17 -13.09 -16.62
N GLY A 102 -9.03 -13.79 -17.37
CA GLY A 102 -9.26 -15.22 -17.19
C GLY A 102 -9.90 -15.54 -15.84
N HIS A 103 -11.22 -15.41 -15.75
CA HIS A 103 -11.97 -15.62 -14.52
C HIS A 103 -12.32 -17.10 -14.37
N VAL A 104 -11.73 -17.77 -13.39
CA VAL A 104 -12.01 -19.19 -13.11
C VAL A 104 -12.61 -19.30 -11.72
N GLU A 105 -13.83 -19.86 -11.64
CA GLU A 105 -14.48 -20.16 -10.37
C GLU A 105 -13.68 -21.24 -9.63
N ILE A 106 -13.26 -20.95 -8.40
CA ILE A 106 -12.41 -21.85 -7.62
C ILE A 106 -13.24 -22.78 -6.73
N HIS A 107 -12.84 -24.04 -6.66
CA HIS A 107 -13.34 -25.04 -5.72
C HIS A 107 -12.23 -26.04 -5.35
N PRO A 108 -12.33 -26.77 -4.23
CA PRO A 108 -11.35 -27.79 -3.89
C PRO A 108 -11.19 -28.81 -5.02
N GLY A 109 -9.95 -29.13 -5.38
CA GLY A 109 -9.61 -30.09 -6.42
C GLY A 109 -9.68 -29.56 -7.87
N VAL A 110 -10.03 -28.29 -8.10
CA VAL A 110 -9.99 -27.68 -9.44
C VAL A 110 -8.55 -27.62 -9.97
N GLU A 111 -8.36 -27.88 -11.26
CA GLU A 111 -7.09 -27.66 -11.94
C GLU A 111 -7.06 -26.26 -12.57
N LEU A 112 -6.13 -25.43 -12.11
CA LEU A 112 -5.91 -24.08 -12.60
C LEU A 112 -4.74 -24.07 -13.59
N GLU A 113 -4.96 -23.43 -14.73
CA GLU A 113 -3.91 -23.12 -15.70
C GLU A 113 -3.67 -21.62 -15.72
N PHE A 114 -2.49 -21.22 -15.24
CA PHE A 114 -2.07 -19.84 -15.27
C PHE A 114 -1.36 -19.53 -16.59
N THR A 115 -1.81 -18.47 -17.23
CA THR A 115 -1.32 -18.06 -18.55
C THR A 115 -0.86 -16.62 -18.54
N TYR A 116 0.09 -16.31 -19.42
CA TYR A 116 0.54 -14.94 -19.63
C TYR A 116 0.67 -14.64 -21.12
N GLU A 117 0.55 -13.37 -21.47
CA GLU A 117 0.89 -12.85 -22.79
C GLU A 117 1.70 -11.56 -22.63
N VAL A 118 2.59 -11.29 -23.58
CA VAL A 118 3.45 -10.11 -23.57
C VAL A 118 3.35 -9.39 -24.90
N LYS A 119 3.03 -8.09 -24.85
CA LYS A 119 3.02 -7.21 -26.01
C LYS A 119 4.02 -6.08 -25.79
N TRP A 120 4.97 -5.95 -26.69
CA TRP A 120 5.93 -4.85 -26.71
C TRP A 120 5.40 -3.71 -27.57
N VAL A 121 5.45 -2.51 -27.01
CA VAL A 121 4.97 -1.29 -27.68
C VAL A 121 6.07 -0.23 -27.59
N GLN A 122 6.39 0.42 -28.70
CA GLN A 122 7.32 1.54 -28.69
C GLN A 122 6.66 2.73 -27.98
N SER A 123 7.38 3.33 -27.02
CA SER A 123 6.92 4.47 -26.24
C SER A 123 7.80 5.69 -26.48
N SER A 124 7.24 6.88 -26.31
CA SER A 124 7.98 8.15 -26.33
C SER A 124 8.41 8.61 -24.93
N VAL A 125 8.11 7.83 -23.89
CA VAL A 125 8.50 8.10 -22.51
C VAL A 125 10.01 7.92 -22.39
N LYS A 126 10.70 8.94 -21.86
CA LYS A 126 12.14 8.83 -21.61
C LYS A 126 12.38 7.91 -20.42
N PHE A 127 13.48 7.16 -20.46
CA PHE A 127 13.87 6.29 -19.35
C PHE A 127 14.02 7.00 -18.00
N ALA A 128 14.46 8.26 -18.00
CA ALA A 128 14.57 9.05 -16.77
C ALA A 128 13.21 9.30 -16.09
N ASP A 129 12.14 9.38 -16.88
CA ASP A 129 10.79 9.75 -16.45
C ASP A 129 9.90 8.51 -16.23
N ARG A 130 10.45 7.29 -16.39
CA ARG A 130 9.68 6.03 -16.35
C ARG A 130 8.99 5.74 -15.02
N PHE A 131 9.50 6.33 -13.93
CA PHE A 131 8.93 6.16 -12.60
C PHE A 131 7.88 7.22 -12.26
N ASP A 132 7.72 8.27 -13.07
CA ASP A 132 6.83 9.40 -12.77
C ASP A 132 5.38 8.94 -12.60
N LYS A 133 4.95 7.92 -13.36
CA LYS A 133 3.61 7.34 -13.23
C LYS A 133 3.31 6.73 -11.85
N TYR A 134 4.35 6.32 -11.11
CA TYR A 134 4.22 5.76 -9.76
C TYR A 134 4.33 6.83 -8.67
N LEU A 135 4.85 8.00 -9.03
CA LEU A 135 5.05 9.14 -8.13
C LEU A 135 3.81 10.04 -8.05
N ASP A 136 2.66 9.64 -8.64
CA ASP A 136 1.48 10.49 -8.80
C ASP A 136 1.16 11.25 -7.48
N PRO A 137 1.37 12.58 -7.47
CA PRO A 137 1.30 13.40 -6.27
C PRO A 137 -0.07 13.36 -5.59
N SER A 138 -1.13 13.11 -6.35
CA SER A 138 -2.52 13.13 -5.86
C SER A 138 -2.78 12.10 -4.75
N PHE A 139 -2.12 10.94 -4.80
CA PHE A 139 -2.31 9.85 -3.84
C PHE A 139 -1.43 9.99 -2.59
N PHE A 140 -0.15 10.35 -2.77
CA PHE A 140 0.82 10.41 -1.66
C PHE A 140 0.79 11.73 -0.88
N GLN A 141 0.44 12.86 -1.50
CA GLN A 141 0.46 14.15 -0.80
C GLN A 141 -0.64 14.27 0.26
N HIS A 142 -1.85 13.73 0.02
CA HIS A 142 -2.99 13.99 0.91
C HIS A 142 -2.83 13.35 2.30
N ARG A 143 -2.31 12.12 2.35
CA ARG A 143 -2.17 11.35 3.60
C ARG A 143 -0.96 11.81 4.42
N ILE A 144 0.16 12.09 3.75
CA ILE A 144 1.43 12.42 4.41
C ILE A 144 1.40 13.87 4.94
N HIS A 145 0.80 14.81 4.20
CA HIS A 145 0.76 16.22 4.61
C HIS A 145 -0.12 16.43 5.85
N TRP A 146 -1.32 15.81 5.89
CA TRP A 146 -2.20 15.93 7.05
C TRP A 146 -1.63 15.27 8.32
N PHE A 147 -0.89 14.17 8.18
CA PHE A 147 -0.19 13.52 9.29
C PHE A 147 0.89 14.43 9.90
N SER A 148 1.65 15.14 9.06
CA SER A 148 2.66 16.10 9.54
C SER A 148 2.03 17.31 10.24
N ILE A 149 0.90 17.82 9.74
CA ILE A 149 0.14 18.91 10.39
C ILE A 149 -0.36 18.46 11.76
N PHE A 150 -0.93 17.26 11.87
CA PHE A 150 -1.42 16.72 13.14
C PHE A 150 -0.28 16.54 14.15
N ASN A 151 0.86 15.98 13.71
CA ASN A 151 2.03 15.78 14.56
C ASN A 151 2.57 17.11 15.12
N SER A 152 2.66 18.16 14.29
CA SER A 152 3.06 19.49 14.76
C SER A 152 2.00 20.13 15.67
N PHE A 153 0.71 19.93 15.40
CA PHE A 153 -0.39 20.46 16.20
C PHE A 153 -0.41 19.87 17.62
N MET A 154 -0.20 18.55 17.75
CA MET A 154 -0.09 17.88 19.05
C MET A 154 1.04 18.44 19.92
N MET A 155 2.20 18.75 19.31
CA MET A 155 3.31 19.40 20.02
C MET A 155 2.93 20.79 20.55
N VAL A 156 2.21 21.60 19.77
CA VAL A 156 1.77 22.94 20.21
C VAL A 156 0.77 22.84 21.37
N VAL A 157 -0.21 21.94 21.29
CA VAL A 157 -1.19 21.72 22.37
C VAL A 157 -0.49 21.30 23.67
N PHE A 158 0.50 20.42 23.59
CA PHE A 158 1.29 19.99 24.74
C PHE A 158 2.05 21.16 25.38
N LEU A 159 2.73 21.98 24.58
CA LEU A 159 3.46 23.15 25.08
C LEU A 159 2.53 24.18 25.72
N VAL A 160 1.38 24.46 25.11
CA VAL A 160 0.37 25.37 25.67
C VAL A 160 -0.18 24.82 27.01
N GLY A 161 -0.45 23.52 27.09
CA GLY A 161 -0.89 22.87 28.32
C GLY A 161 0.14 22.98 29.46
N LEU A 162 1.43 22.80 29.16
CA LEU A 162 2.51 22.98 30.14
C LEU A 162 2.60 24.42 30.63
N VAL A 163 2.58 25.40 29.72
CA VAL A 163 2.60 26.83 30.08
C VAL A 163 1.39 27.20 30.93
N TRP A 164 0.20 26.75 30.55
CA TRP A 164 -1.03 26.97 31.31
C TRP A 164 -0.94 26.40 32.74
N MET A 165 -0.43 25.17 32.89
CA MET A 165 -0.24 24.54 34.19
C MET A 165 0.72 25.35 35.09
N ILE A 166 1.83 25.85 34.52
CA ILE A 166 2.78 26.70 35.24
C ILE A 166 2.10 27.99 35.70
N LEU A 167 1.37 28.68 34.82
CA LEU A 167 0.68 29.93 35.12
C LEU A 167 -0.39 29.76 36.20
N VAL A 168 -1.21 28.70 36.13
CA VAL A 168 -2.20 28.42 37.18
C VAL A 168 -1.51 28.13 38.51
N ARG A 169 -0.38 27.42 38.49
CA ARG A 169 0.38 27.12 39.71
C ARG A 169 0.98 28.38 40.33
N THR A 170 1.52 29.30 39.54
CA THR A 170 2.02 30.59 40.04
C THR A 170 0.89 31.47 40.55
N LEU A 171 -0.21 31.61 39.81
CA LEU A 171 -1.37 32.40 40.22
C LEU A 171 -1.99 31.90 41.53
N ARG A 172 -2.15 30.58 41.70
CA ARG A 172 -2.66 30.03 42.97
C ARG A 172 -1.71 30.34 44.14
N LYS A 173 -0.41 30.26 43.91
CA LYS A 173 0.61 30.56 44.92
C LYS A 173 0.59 32.05 45.31
N ASP A 174 0.53 32.93 44.31
CA ASP A 174 0.51 34.37 44.52
C ASP A 174 -0.81 34.80 45.17
N TYR A 175 -1.95 34.28 44.73
CA TYR A 175 -3.26 34.52 45.35
C TYR A 175 -3.29 34.10 46.83
N ALA A 176 -2.77 32.91 47.15
CA ALA A 176 -2.68 32.44 48.53
C ALA A 176 -1.73 33.29 49.39
N ARG A 177 -0.72 33.91 48.77
CA ARG A 177 0.18 34.85 49.45
C ARG A 177 -0.51 36.19 49.73
N TYR A 178 -1.19 36.77 48.75
CA TYR A 178 -1.92 38.03 48.93
C TYR A 178 -3.04 37.92 49.97
N GLN A 179 -3.84 36.85 49.94
CA GLN A 179 -4.84 36.62 50.99
C GLN A 179 -4.22 36.51 52.39
N LYS A 180 -3.00 35.99 52.49
CA LYS A 180 -2.29 35.90 53.76
C LYS A 180 -1.74 37.27 54.19
N GLU A 181 -1.21 38.06 53.28
CA GLU A 181 -0.72 39.42 53.55
C GLU A 181 -1.87 40.36 53.97
N ASP A 182 -3.02 40.34 53.26
CA ASP A 182 -4.23 41.10 53.65
C ASP A 182 -4.72 40.72 55.07
N SER A 183 -4.76 39.41 55.39
CA SER A 183 -5.18 38.95 56.72
C SER A 183 -4.23 39.32 57.86
N ILE A 184 -2.96 39.65 57.55
CA ILE A 184 -1.97 40.07 58.55
C ILE A 184 -2.02 41.59 58.73
N ASP A 185 -2.28 42.35 57.66
CA ASP A 185 -2.43 43.81 57.73
C ASP A 185 -3.68 44.23 58.53
N ASP A 186 -4.77 43.47 58.40
CA ASP A 186 -5.99 43.64 59.20
C ASP A 186 -5.79 43.35 60.71
N LEU A 187 -4.75 42.60 61.09
CA LEU A 187 -4.42 42.28 62.50
C LEU A 187 -3.41 43.25 63.13
N VAL A 188 -2.80 44.13 62.33
CA VAL A 188 -1.77 45.10 62.78
C VAL A 188 -2.33 46.53 62.84
N SER A 189 -3.59 46.75 62.43
CA SER A 189 -4.27 48.03 62.57
C SER A 189 -4.90 48.16 63.99
N PRO A 190 -4.43 49.10 64.85
CA PRO A 190 -4.96 49.31 66.20
C PRO A 190 -6.33 50.00 66.24
#